data_AF-A0A537KCG4-F1
#
_entry.id   AF-A0A537KCG4-F1
#
_cell.length_a   1.000
_cell.length_b   1.000
_cell.length_c   1.000
_cell.angle_alpha   90.00
_cell.angle_beta   90.00
_cell.angle_gamma   90.00
#
_symmetry.space_group_name_H-M   'P 1'
#
loop_
_entity.id
_entity.type
_entity.pdbx_description
1 polymer ?
#
loop_
_entity_poly.entity_id
_entity_poly.type
_entity_poly.pdbx_seq_one_letter_code
_entity_poly.pdbx_strand_id
1 'polypeptide(L)'
;MFLQARTRDPHIHVGDVHAPDAEMALLVAKENYTRRDPCVNLWVVRAGEIHATTEDAAEMFAPATDKSYRFGGSYRKQQQIYHSGWRLSHRDEDQ
;
A
#
# COMPACT_ATOMS: atom_id res chain seq x y z
N MET A 1 -7.95 -9.11 -2.62
CA MET A 1 -6.99 -10.14 -2.14
C MET A 1 -5.58 -9.60 -2.19
N PHE A 2 -4.67 -10.13 -1.37
CA PHE A 2 -3.29 -9.69 -1.32
C PHE A 2 -2.31 -10.86 -1.48
N LEU A 3 -1.25 -10.66 -2.26
CA LEU A 3 -0.26 -11.68 -2.61
C LEU A 3 1.13 -11.26 -2.10
N GLN A 4 1.88 -12.23 -1.58
CA GLN A 4 3.28 -12.08 -1.22
C GLN A 4 4.14 -12.91 -2.17
N ALA A 5 5.01 -12.26 -2.95
CA ALA A 5 5.81 -12.94 -3.97
C ALA A 5 6.97 -13.74 -3.37
N ARG A 6 7.66 -13.19 -2.36
CA ARG A 6 8.80 -13.83 -1.68
C ARG A 6 8.71 -13.62 -0.17
N THR A 7 9.37 -14.50 0.58
CA THR A 7 9.45 -14.37 2.04
C THR A 7 10.06 -13.02 2.42
N ARG A 8 9.38 -12.28 3.31
CA ARG A 8 9.69 -10.92 3.78
C ARG A 8 9.29 -9.77 2.85
N ASP A 9 8.74 -10.04 1.67
CA ASP A 9 8.11 -8.98 0.87
C ASP A 9 6.77 -8.56 1.52
N PRO A 10 6.31 -7.32 1.33
CA PRO A 10 4.96 -6.93 1.72
C PRO A 10 3.91 -7.67 0.89
N HIS A 11 2.73 -7.87 1.47
CA HIS A 11 1.55 -8.29 0.73
C HIS A 11 1.03 -7.14 -0.12
N ILE A 12 0.84 -7.38 -1.41
CA ILE A 12 0.36 -6.39 -2.38
C ILE A 12 -1.05 -6.76 -2.83
N HIS A 13 -1.96 -5.78 -2.90
CA HIS A 13 -3.29 -6.01 -3.47
C HIS A 13 -3.14 -6.25 -4.98
N VAL A 14 -3.72 -7.35 -5.46
CA VAL A 14 -3.60 -7.78 -6.86
C VAL A 14 -4.94 -7.90 -7.57
N GLY A 15 -6.04 -7.68 -6.85
CA GLY A 15 -7.40 -7.79 -7.39
C GLY A 15 -8.38 -8.39 -6.40
N ASP A 16 -9.59 -8.66 -6.88
CA ASP A 16 -10.72 -9.09 -6.05
C ASP A 16 -11.29 -10.42 -6.54
N VAL A 17 -11.96 -11.12 -5.64
CA VAL A 17 -12.55 -12.43 -5.92
C VAL A 17 -13.95 -12.49 -5.31
N HIS A 18 -14.89 -13.04 -6.06
CA HIS A 18 -16.24 -13.31 -5.57
C HIS A 18 -16.33 -14.78 -5.15
N ALA A 19 -16.70 -15.01 -3.90
CA ALA A 19 -16.83 -16.34 -3.32
C ALA A 19 -17.83 -16.30 -2.14
N PRO A 20 -18.50 -17.42 -1.82
CA PRO A 20 -19.47 -17.49 -0.72
C PRO A 20 -18.80 -17.34 0.67
N ASP A 21 -17.58 -17.84 0.82
CA ASP A 21 -16.84 -17.86 2.08
C ASP A 21 -15.32 -17.68 1.85
N ALA A 22 -14.57 -17.61 2.96
CA ALA A 22 -13.14 -17.34 2.95
C ALA A 22 -12.31 -18.52 2.38
N GLU A 23 -12.72 -19.76 2.63
CA GLU A 23 -12.01 -20.95 2.14
C GLU A 23 -12.10 -21.04 0.63
N MET A 24 -13.31 -20.84 0.08
CA MET A 24 -13.53 -20.80 -1.36
C MET A 24 -12.84 -19.59 -2.00
N ALA A 25 -12.82 -18.43 -1.33
CA ALA A 25 -12.08 -17.26 -1.80
C ALA A 25 -10.57 -17.55 -1.95
N LEU A 26 -9.96 -18.23 -0.98
CA LEU A 26 -8.55 -18.64 -1.06
C LEU A 26 -8.29 -19.59 -2.22
N LEU A 27 -9.18 -20.57 -2.43
CA LEU A 27 -9.05 -21.52 -3.53
C LEU A 27 -9.09 -20.82 -4.90
N VAL A 28 -10.08 -19.95 -5.12
CA VAL A 28 -10.24 -19.22 -6.38
C VAL A 28 -9.09 -18.22 -6.58
N ALA A 29 -8.66 -17.54 -5.51
CA ALA A 29 -7.50 -16.64 -5.54
C ALA A 29 -6.23 -17.37 -5.97
N LYS A 30 -5.96 -18.55 -5.39
CA LYS A 30 -4.81 -19.39 -5.75
C LYS A 30 -4.87 -19.80 -7.23
N GLU A 31 -6.01 -20.32 -7.68
CA GLU A 31 -6.15 -20.78 -9.07
C GLU A 31 -6.01 -19.67 -10.11
N ASN A 32 -6.46 -18.46 -9.81
CA ASN A 32 -6.41 -17.35 -10.76
C ASN A 32 -5.06 -16.62 -10.77
N TYR A 33 -4.40 -16.46 -9.61
CA TYR A 33 -3.29 -15.52 -9.46
C TYR A 33 -1.93 -16.15 -9.13
N THR A 34 -1.85 -17.45 -8.78
CA THR A 34 -0.56 -18.09 -8.43
C THR A 34 -0.11 -19.15 -9.43
N ARG A 35 -0.71 -19.19 -10.62
CA ARG A 35 -0.38 -20.22 -11.63
C ARG A 35 0.96 -20.02 -12.32
N ARG A 36 1.38 -18.77 -12.51
CA ARG A 36 2.62 -18.41 -13.22
C ARG A 36 3.56 -17.56 -12.39
N ASP A 37 2.99 -16.79 -11.48
CA ASP A 37 3.76 -15.88 -10.65
C ASP A 37 4.21 -16.56 -9.34
N PRO A 38 5.45 -16.30 -8.89
CA PRO A 38 5.91 -16.77 -7.60
C PRO A 38 5.02 -16.22 -6.49
N CYS A 39 4.51 -17.10 -5.64
CA CYS A 39 3.67 -16.75 -4.51
C CYS A 39 4.02 -17.63 -3.32
N VAL A 40 4.35 -17.00 -2.19
CA VAL A 40 4.64 -17.68 -0.92
C VAL A 40 3.51 -17.58 0.08
N ASN A 41 2.62 -16.59 -0.06
CA ASN A 41 1.51 -16.37 0.87
C ASN A 41 0.37 -15.57 0.22
N LEU A 42 -0.86 -15.83 0.66
CA LEU A 42 -2.10 -15.23 0.15
C LEU A 42 -2.99 -14.80 1.31
N TRP A 43 -3.47 -13.56 1.26
CA TRP A 43 -4.49 -13.05 2.18
C TRP A 43 -5.77 -12.73 1.42
N VAL A 44 -6.89 -13.17 1.97
CA VAL A 44 -8.23 -12.74 1.57
C VAL A 44 -8.91 -12.09 2.76
N VAL A 45 -9.65 -11.04 2.50
CA VAL A 45 -10.43 -10.32 3.50
C VAL A 45 -11.76 -9.95 2.85
N ARG A 46 -12.85 -9.92 3.62
CA ARG A 46 -14.12 -9.47 3.09
C ARG A 46 -14.04 -7.97 2.82
N ALA A 47 -14.57 -7.52 1.69
CA ALA A 47 -14.53 -6.10 1.32
C ALA A 47 -15.16 -5.20 2.40
N GLY A 48 -16.26 -5.65 3.02
CA GLY A 48 -16.93 -4.92 4.10
C GLY A 48 -16.17 -4.84 5.42
N GLU A 49 -15.05 -5.55 5.57
CA GLU A 49 -14.16 -5.49 6.73
C GLU A 49 -12.95 -4.57 6.49
N ILE A 50 -12.79 -4.05 5.27
CA ILE A 50 -11.74 -3.07 4.95
C ILE A 50 -12.29 -1.67 5.21
N HIS A 51 -11.65 -0.95 6.12
CA HIS A 51 -11.93 0.46 6.38
C HIS A 51 -10.86 1.33 5.74
N ALA A 52 -11.29 2.27 4.90
CA ALA A 52 -10.42 3.22 4.22
C ALA A 52 -10.65 4.63 4.77
N THR A 53 -9.59 5.43 4.81
CA THR A 53 -9.69 6.88 4.99
C THR A 53 -10.21 7.53 3.71
N THR A 54 -10.80 8.72 3.85
CA THR A 54 -11.20 9.56 2.72
C THR A 54 -9.98 10.24 2.08
N GLU A 55 -10.11 10.68 0.82
CA GLU A 55 -9.02 11.33 0.08
C GLU A 55 -8.55 12.65 0.72
N ASP A 56 -9.41 13.32 1.48
CA ASP A 56 -9.12 14.57 2.20
C ASP A 56 -8.50 14.36 3.58
N ALA A 57 -8.27 13.12 4.02
CA ALA A 57 -7.70 12.80 5.33
C ALA A 57 -6.19 13.10 5.46
N ALA A 58 -5.60 13.90 4.58
CA ALA A 58 -4.17 14.22 4.56
C ALA A 58 -3.66 14.77 5.90
N GLU A 59 -4.48 15.56 6.59
CA GLU A 59 -4.15 16.13 7.90
C GLU A 59 -3.97 15.06 8.99
N MET A 60 -4.62 13.89 8.88
CA MET A 60 -4.47 12.78 9.83
C MET A 60 -3.03 12.25 9.89
N PHE A 61 -2.29 12.38 8.79
CA PHE A 61 -0.92 11.89 8.66
C PHE A 61 0.13 12.98 8.89
N ALA A 62 -0.29 14.21 9.22
CA ALA A 62 0.62 15.29 9.52
C ALA A 62 1.42 14.99 10.81
N PRO A 63 2.75 15.19 10.83
CA PRO A 63 3.54 14.97 12.04
C PRO A 63 3.11 15.92 13.16
N ALA A 64 2.70 15.37 14.31
CA ALA A 64 2.24 16.16 15.46
C ALA A 64 3.33 17.00 16.15
N THR A 65 4.61 16.82 15.78
CA THR A 65 5.72 17.55 16.43
C THR A 65 6.86 17.72 15.45
N ASP A 66 7.43 18.93 15.41
CA ASP A 66 8.65 19.19 14.66
C ASP A 66 9.82 18.41 15.29
N LYS A 67 10.29 17.40 14.56
CA LYS A 67 11.44 16.56 14.94
C LYS A 67 12.74 17.07 14.32
N SER A 68 12.79 18.33 13.87
CA SER A 68 13.98 18.97 13.30
C SER A 68 15.21 18.83 14.19
N TYR A 69 15.04 18.77 15.51
CA TYR A 69 16.12 18.56 16.47
C TYR A 69 16.85 17.21 16.33
N ARG A 70 16.22 16.18 15.73
CA ARG A 70 16.81 14.83 15.57
C ARG A 70 17.82 14.75 14.43
N PHE A 71 17.95 15.81 13.64
CA PHE A 71 18.83 15.88 12.50
C PHE A 71 19.90 16.94 12.77
N GLY A 72 21.16 16.51 12.93
CA GLY A 72 22.29 17.43 12.99
C GLY A 72 22.34 18.31 11.73
N GLY A 73 22.83 19.55 11.85
CA GLY A 73 22.66 20.62 10.86
C GLY A 73 23.04 20.30 9.40
N SER A 74 23.82 19.25 9.14
CA SER A 74 24.16 18.75 7.78
C SER A 74 23.03 17.98 7.08
N TYR A 75 22.05 17.42 7.79
CA TYR A 75 20.95 16.62 7.20
C TYR A 75 19.72 17.43 6.83
N ARG A 76 19.66 18.71 7.22
CA ARG A 76 18.50 19.60 6.99
C ARG A 76 18.16 19.78 5.50
N LYS A 77 19.16 19.67 4.61
CA LYS A 77 18.99 19.79 3.16
C LYS A 77 18.27 18.60 2.50
N GLN A 78 18.26 17.43 3.14
CA GLN A 78 17.77 16.20 2.51
C GLN A 78 16.24 16.04 2.65
N GLN A 79 15.63 16.61 3.69
CA GLN A 79 14.17 16.56 3.88
C GLN A 79 13.39 17.42 2.88
N GLN A 80 13.99 18.51 2.39
CA GLN A 80 13.33 19.40 1.43
C GLN A 80 13.06 18.69 0.10
N ILE A 81 13.91 17.72 -0.28
CA ILE A 81 13.78 16.91 -1.49
C ILE A 81 12.66 15.86 -1.34
N TYR A 82 12.44 15.32 -0.14
CA TYR A 82 11.36 14.36 0.11
C TYR A 82 9.96 14.99 0.06
N HIS A 83 9.80 16.23 0.53
CA HIS A 83 8.50 16.92 0.49
C HIS A 83 8.17 17.51 -0.89
N SER A 84 9.16 17.89 -1.71
CA SER A 84 8.93 18.47 -3.03
C SER A 84 8.68 17.44 -4.14
N GLY A 85 9.10 16.17 -3.94
CA GLY A 85 8.92 15.10 -4.93
C GLY A 85 7.46 14.67 -5.12
N TRP A 86 6.65 14.72 -4.06
CA TRP A 86 5.23 14.32 -4.10
C TRP A 86 4.31 15.32 -4.80
N ARG A 87 4.74 16.58 -5.00
CA ARG A 87 3.93 17.61 -5.67
C ARG A 87 4.12 17.64 -7.18
N LEU A 88 5.14 16.95 -7.71
CA LEU A 88 5.48 16.98 -9.14
C LEU A 88 5.04 15.74 -9.92
N SER A 89 4.53 14.68 -9.27
CA SER A 89 4.06 13.47 -9.96
C SER A 89 2.54 13.36 -10.11
N HIS A 90 1.79 14.45 -9.88
CA HIS A 90 0.32 14.49 -10.02
C HIS A 90 -0.14 15.66 -10.89
N ARG A 91 0.63 15.99 -11.93
CA ARG A 91 0.23 17.06 -12.86
C ARG A 91 0.38 16.77 -14.35
N ASP A 92 0.69 15.54 -14.73
CA ASP A 92 0.81 15.15 -16.13
C ASP A 92 0.15 13.78 -16.38
N GLU A 93 -1.17 13.68 -16.28
CA GLU A 93 -1.95 12.58 -16.90
C GLU A 93 -3.45 12.90 -17.08
N ASP A 94 -3.78 14.17 -17.31
CA ASP A 94 -5.06 14.59 -17.88
C ASP A 94 -4.78 15.52 -19.08
N GLN A 95 -4.55 14.91 -20.24
CA GLN A 95 -4.74 15.54 -21.55
C GLN A 95 -5.22 14.52 -22.57
#